data_AF-A0A0F3GU11-F1
#
_entry.id   AF-A0A0F3GU11-F1
#
_cell.length_a   1.000
_cell.length_b   1.000
_cell.length_c   1.000
_cell.angle_alpha   90.00
_cell.angle_beta   90.00
_cell.angle_gamma   90.00
#
_symmetry.space_group_name_H-M   'P 1'
#
loop_
_entity.id
_entity.type
_entity.pdbx_description
1 polymer ?
#
loop_
_entity_poly.entity_id
_entity_poly.type
_entity_poly.pdbx_seq_one_letter_code
_entity_poly.pdbx_strand_id
1 'polypeptide(L)'
;MINNIVRLRSRTWLYVSFVALMVFVVSSAGFASHPLITDDAGTQGKGAFQLELTGEYGHDRQDGVTTRETGIAATLTYGIIDPVDIVIGIPYQHIRTS
;
A
#
# COMPACT_ATOMS: atom_id res chain seq x y z
N MET A 1 52.39 19.28 -15.83
CA MET A 1 51.80 18.63 -14.63
C MET A 1 50.34 19.04 -14.39
N ILE A 2 49.95 20.29 -14.64
CA ILE A 2 48.60 20.84 -14.39
C ILE A 2 47.49 20.18 -15.24
N ASN A 3 47.76 19.87 -16.51
CA ASN A 3 46.75 19.29 -17.42
C ASN A 3 46.25 17.89 -17.00
N ASN A 4 47.10 17.07 -16.38
CA ASN A 4 46.69 15.75 -15.89
C ASN A 4 45.79 15.85 -14.65
N ILE A 5 46.00 16.85 -13.79
CA ILE A 5 45.17 17.08 -12.58
C ILE A 5 43.77 17.57 -12.97
N VAL A 6 43.68 18.50 -13.92
CA VAL A 6 42.39 19.02 -14.43
C VAL A 6 41.60 17.91 -15.15
N ARG A 7 42.28 17.06 -15.93
CA ARG A 7 41.66 15.91 -16.62
C ARG A 7 41.19 14.82 -15.66
N LEU A 8 41.95 14.56 -14.58
CA LEU A 8 41.56 13.59 -13.54
C LEU A 8 40.34 14.09 -12.74
N ARG A 9 40.29 15.39 -12.44
CA ARG A 9 39.14 16.05 -11.80
C ARG A 9 37.89 15.97 -12.67
N SER A 10 37.98 16.34 -13.95
CA SER A 10 36.83 16.25 -14.87
C SER A 10 36.28 14.82 -15.00
N ARG A 11 37.15 13.82 -15.03
CA ARG A 11 36.74 12.41 -15.15
C ARG A 11 36.06 11.88 -13.88
N THR A 12 36.51 12.31 -12.70
CA THR A 12 35.85 11.97 -11.43
C THR A 12 34.45 12.59 -11.33
N TRP A 13 34.26 13.84 -11.77
CA TRP A 13 32.93 14.47 -11.84
C TRP A 13 31.97 13.73 -12.79
N LEU A 14 32.46 13.26 -13.94
CA LEU A 14 31.64 12.47 -14.87
C LEU A 14 31.17 11.15 -14.25
N TYR A 15 32.03 10.45 -13.52
CA TYR A 15 31.64 9.23 -12.81
C TYR A 15 30.62 9.51 -11.70
N VAL A 16 30.81 10.58 -10.92
CA VAL A 16 29.85 10.96 -9.87
C VAL A 16 28.48 11.27 -10.47
N SER A 17 28.43 12.05 -11.55
CA SER A 17 27.16 12.36 -12.23
C SER A 17 26.51 11.12 -12.83
N PHE A 18 27.29 10.19 -13.39
CA PHE A 18 26.78 8.94 -13.95
C PHE A 18 26.20 8.03 -12.86
N VAL A 19 26.90 7.88 -11.73
CA VAL A 19 26.42 7.11 -10.58
C VAL A 19 25.15 7.75 -9.99
N ALA A 20 25.12 9.07 -9.85
CA ALA A 20 23.93 9.78 -9.38
C ALA A 20 22.73 9.55 -10.31
N LEU A 21 22.93 9.63 -11.63
CA LEU A 21 21.87 9.37 -12.62
C LEU A 21 21.35 7.93 -12.50
N MET A 22 22.24 6.95 -12.34
CA MET A 22 21.83 5.54 -12.17
C MET A 22 20.99 5.34 -10.90
N VAL A 23 21.31 6.02 -9.80
CA VAL A 23 20.51 5.95 -8.56
C VAL A 23 19.09 6.49 -8.79
N PHE A 24 18.93 7.59 -9.52
CA PHE A 24 17.60 8.13 -9.83
C PHE A 24 16.79 7.21 -10.75
N VAL A 25 17.42 6.57 -11.74
CA VAL A 25 16.73 5.64 -12.65
C VAL A 25 16.29 4.35 -11.94
N VAL A 26 17.03 3.91 -10.92
CA VAL A 26 16.72 2.69 -10.16
C VAL A 26 15.72 2.94 -9.02
N SER A 27 15.36 4.21 -8.75
CA SER A 27 14.31 4.52 -7.77
C SER A 27 12.94 4.08 -8.32
N SER A 28 12.50 2.89 -7.92
CA SER A 28 11.15 2.41 -8.21
C SER A 28 10.15 3.03 -7.24
N ALA A 29 8.90 3.22 -7.69
CA ALA A 29 7.81 3.63 -6.83
C ALA A 29 7.57 2.54 -5.76
N GLY A 30 7.85 2.86 -4.50
CA GLY A 30 7.50 2.00 -3.37
C GLY A 30 5.99 2.02 -3.15
N PHE A 31 5.28 1.00 -3.65
CA PHE A 31 3.87 0.82 -3.32
C PHE A 31 3.77 0.31 -1.88
N ALA A 32 3.27 1.14 -0.98
CA ALA A 32 2.94 0.71 0.37
C ALA A 32 1.86 -0.37 0.28
N SER A 33 2.24 -1.62 0.54
CA SER A 33 1.29 -2.71 0.66
C SER A 33 0.47 -2.48 1.93
N HIS A 34 -0.81 -2.18 1.73
CA HIS A 34 -1.81 -1.84 2.74
C HIS A 34 -1.67 -0.39 3.27
N PRO A 35 -2.46 0.56 2.73
CA PRO A 35 -2.66 1.83 3.39
C PRO A 35 -3.11 1.51 4.81
N LEU A 36 -2.34 1.96 5.80
CA LEU A 36 -2.89 2.08 7.14
C LEU A 36 -4.19 2.86 6.97
N ILE A 37 -5.26 2.33 7.53
CA ILE A 37 -6.58 2.95 7.60
C ILE A 37 -6.46 4.19 8.50
N THR A 38 -5.65 5.16 8.09
CA THR A 38 -5.41 6.42 8.78
C THR A 38 -6.61 7.28 8.48
N ASP A 39 -7.58 7.23 9.39
CA ASP A 39 -8.12 8.35 10.19
C ASP A 39 -8.06 9.79 9.65
N ASP A 40 -7.89 10.03 8.35
CA ASP A 40 -8.44 11.24 7.75
C ASP A 40 -9.93 10.94 7.58
N ALA A 41 -10.71 11.24 8.62
CA ALA A 41 -12.17 11.35 8.54
C ALA A 41 -12.58 12.57 7.70
N GLY A 42 -11.87 12.84 6.60
CA GLY A 42 -12.40 13.54 5.46
C GLY A 42 -13.25 12.52 4.73
N THR A 43 -14.56 12.68 4.83
CA THR A 43 -15.52 12.13 3.86
C THR A 43 -14.93 12.10 2.46
N GLN A 44 -15.28 11.07 1.68
CA GLN A 44 -14.71 10.84 0.35
C GLN A 44 -14.88 12.06 -0.58
N GLY A 45 -15.81 12.95 -0.26
CA GLY A 45 -16.14 14.13 -1.04
C GLY A 45 -17.25 13.82 -2.04
N LYS A 46 -17.98 14.84 -2.47
CA LYS A 46 -19.13 14.65 -3.36
C LYS A 46 -18.74 13.91 -4.65
N GLY A 47 -19.37 12.75 -4.89
CA GLY A 47 -19.20 11.96 -6.11
C GLY A 47 -18.00 11.01 -6.10
N ALA A 48 -17.23 10.96 -5.01
CA ALA A 48 -16.14 10.00 -4.87
C ALA A 48 -16.67 8.61 -4.47
N PHE A 49 -15.97 7.58 -4.92
CA PHE A 49 -16.33 6.18 -4.75
C PHE A 49 -15.12 5.39 -4.29
N GLN A 50 -15.28 4.61 -3.22
CA GLN A 50 -14.27 3.69 -2.71
C GLN A 50 -14.87 2.29 -2.59
N LEU A 51 -14.11 1.31 -3.05
CA LEU A 51 -14.39 -0.11 -2.84
C LEU A 51 -13.20 -0.72 -2.10
N GLU A 52 -13.47 -1.33 -0.96
CA GLU A 52 -12.51 -2.03 -0.13
C GLU A 52 -12.87 -3.51 -0.07
N LEU A 53 -11.87 -4.37 -0.25
CA LEU A 53 -12.01 -5.82 -0.16
C LEU A 53 -11.01 -6.33 0.86
N THR A 54 -11.51 -6.95 1.92
CA THR A 54 -10.73 -7.45 3.04
C THR A 54 -10.89 -8.96 3.12
N GLY A 55 -9.79 -9.70 3.24
CA GLY A 55 -9.78 -11.15 3.38
C GLY A 55 -9.02 -11.55 4.65
N GLU A 56 -9.67 -12.33 5.49
CA GLU A 56 -9.12 -12.82 6.76
C GLU A 56 -9.10 -14.35 6.77
N TYR A 57 -8.00 -14.92 7.26
CA TYR A 57 -7.84 -16.37 7.41
C TYR A 57 -7.36 -16.68 8.83
N GLY A 58 -8.20 -17.34 9.60
CA GLY A 58 -7.96 -17.70 11.00
C GLY A 58 -7.80 -19.21 11.18
N HIS A 59 -6.88 -19.60 12.06
CA HIS A 59 -6.80 -20.96 12.59
C HIS A 59 -6.78 -20.91 14.11
N ASP A 60 -7.80 -21.48 14.72
CA ASP A 60 -7.88 -21.64 16.16
C ASP A 60 -7.76 -23.13 16.55
N ARG A 61 -7.07 -23.39 17.65
CA ARG A 61 -6.96 -24.71 18.28
C ARG A 61 -7.32 -24.58 19.75
N GLN A 62 -8.50 -25.08 20.10
CA GLN A 62 -8.95 -25.22 21.49
C GLN A 62 -9.28 -26.68 21.76
N ASP A 63 -8.79 -27.20 22.89
CA ASP A 63 -9.12 -28.51 23.43
C ASP A 63 -9.08 -29.69 22.43
N GLY A 64 -8.07 -29.69 21.55
CA GLY A 64 -7.84 -30.76 20.56
C GLY A 64 -8.69 -30.66 19.29
N VAL A 65 -9.56 -29.66 19.18
CA VAL A 65 -10.38 -29.37 18.01
C VAL A 65 -9.73 -28.25 17.20
N THR A 66 -9.63 -28.42 15.87
CA THR A 66 -9.07 -27.41 14.98
C THR A 66 -10.19 -26.68 14.24
N THR A 67 -10.35 -25.39 14.53
CA THR A 67 -11.32 -24.52 13.84
C THR A 67 -10.60 -23.70 12.78
N ARG A 68 -11.04 -23.82 11.53
CA ARG A 68 -10.59 -23.01 10.41
C ARG A 68 -11.65 -21.96 10.10
N GLU A 69 -11.25 -20.70 10.11
CA GLU A 69 -12.12 -19.58 9.78
C GLU A 69 -11.59 -18.88 8.54
N THR A 70 -12.47 -18.53 7.63
CA THR A 70 -12.16 -17.71 6.46
C THR A 70 -13.22 -16.64 6.35
N GLY A 71 -12.80 -15.38 6.50
CA GLY A 71 -13.64 -14.19 6.35
C GLY A 71 -13.29 -13.45 5.07
N ILE A 72 -14.29 -12.95 4.37
CA ILE A 72 -14.14 -12.01 3.25
C ILE A 72 -15.15 -10.90 3.49
N ALA A 73 -14.72 -9.64 3.45
CA ALA A 73 -15.60 -8.50 3.56
C ALA A 73 -15.40 -7.57 2.36
N ALA A 74 -16.51 -7.08 1.82
CA ALA A 74 -16.50 -6.02 0.82
C ALA A 74 -17.19 -4.78 1.40
N THR A 75 -16.51 -3.64 1.37
CA THR A 75 -17.06 -2.35 1.84
C THR A 75 -17.10 -1.38 0.67
N LEU A 76 -18.27 -0.82 0.43
CA LEU A 76 -18.53 0.17 -0.60
C LEU A 76 -18.84 1.51 0.04
N THR A 77 -18.12 2.55 -0.32
CA THR A 77 -18.34 3.91 0.17
C THR A 77 -18.60 4.84 -1.01
N TYR A 78 -19.64 5.68 -0.89
CA TYR A 78 -19.98 6.69 -1.88
C TYR A 78 -20.29 8.03 -1.20
N GLY A 79 -19.57 9.08 -1.59
CA GLY A 79 -19.79 10.43 -1.09
C GLY A 79 -20.96 11.13 -1.78
N ILE A 80 -22.01 11.50 -1.03
CA ILE A 80 -23.19 12.19 -1.56
C ILE A 80 -22.96 13.70 -1.62
N ILE A 81 -22.43 14.26 -0.54
CA ILE A 81 -22.01 15.66 -0.42
C ILE A 81 -20.67 15.69 0.30
N ASP A 82 -19.97 16.81 0.22
CA ASP A 82 -18.61 16.91 0.76
C ASP A 82 -18.44 16.42 2.20
N PRO A 83 -19.42 16.56 3.13
CA PRO A 83 -19.32 16.00 4.48
C PRO A 83 -20.15 14.73 4.76
N VAL A 84 -20.79 14.11 3.75
CA VAL A 84 -21.66 12.93 3.97
C VAL A 84 -21.40 11.83 2.96
N ASP A 85 -21.08 10.65 3.49
CA ASP A 85 -20.89 9.42 2.73
C ASP A 85 -21.94 8.36 3.12
N ILE A 86 -22.30 7.50 2.16
CA ILE A 86 -23.01 6.25 2.41
C ILE A 86 -22.00 5.11 2.33
N VAL A 87 -22.02 4.23 3.34
CA VAL A 87 -21.18 3.04 3.41
C VAL A 87 -22.07 1.78 3.44
N ILE A 88 -21.77 0.81 2.59
CA ILE A 88 -22.43 -0.50 2.52
C ILE A 88 -21.37 -1.58 2.67
N GLY A 89 -21.44 -2.36 3.75
CA GLY A 89 -20.56 -3.49 4.00
C GLY A 89 -21.27 -4.83 3.81
N ILE A 90 -20.62 -5.76 3.10
CA ILE A 90 -21.08 -7.15 2.93
C ILE A 90 -19.98 -8.08 3.47
N PRO A 91 -20.04 -8.46 4.76
CA PRO A 91 -19.16 -9.47 5.32
C PRO A 91 -19.69 -10.89 5.04
N TYR A 92 -18.79 -11.81 4.70
CA TYR A 92 -19.03 -13.24 4.54
C TYR A 92 -17.99 -14.02 5.33
N GLN A 93 -18.43 -14.88 6.24
CA GLN A 93 -17.52 -15.72 7.04
C GLN A 93 -17.90 -17.18 6.91
N HIS A 94 -16.91 -18.03 6.66
CA HIS A 94 -17.04 -19.47 6.59
C HIS A 94 -16.18 -20.14 7.67
N ILE A 95 -16.82 -20.92 8.54
CA ILE A 95 -16.17 -21.63 9.65
C ILE A 95 -16.26 -23.13 9.38
N ARG A 96 -15.14 -23.83 9.51
CA ARG A 96 -15.06 -25.31 9.50
C ARG A 96 -14.36 -25.82 10.74
N THR A 97 -15.01 -26.72 11.46
CA THR A 97 -14.46 -27.40 12.63
C THR A 97 -14.05 -28.82 12.25
N SER A 98 -12.83 -29.24 12.62
CA SER A 98 -12.30 -30.59 12.39
C SER A 98 -11.65 -31.18 13.64
#